data_AF-R0B998-F1
#
_entry.id   AF-R0B998-F1
#
_cell.length_a   1.000
_cell.length_b   1.000
_cell.length_c   1.000
_cell.angle_alpha   90.00
_cell.angle_beta   90.00
_cell.angle_gamma   90.00
#
_symmetry.space_group_name_H-M   'P 1'
#
loop_
_entity.id
_entity.type
_entity.pdbx_description
1 polymer ?
#
loop_
_entity_poly.entity_id
_entity_poly.type
_entity_poly.pdbx_seq_one_letter_code
_entity_poly.pdbx_strand_id
1 'polypeptide(L)'
;MGVVKTLKSIREFFWPLLDPLDEVSIRQITIEDCKFNDDEIDMELKYLEDNKRSEEDRKKEVESKATIFIGTFAVATTVLINMAKEFIFSPILQTESLNYAVVLLIALTIIYLCRAIQYAIRTLKRRNYNTLGFPDFMLTEAMDKKKQILVIQYNAIKKNQKEINIKVDYMTMAQEYFQRAVTTVLLLTIMFLGAFIMQNKFFLDNILNMIQEIVTTQTAVVLVIGIALIFLVIIIFLFCKIHSLEKRINGDNN
;
A
#
# COMPACT_ATOMS: atom_id res chain seq x y z
N MET A 1 15.57 -20.26 12.50
CA MET A 1 14.91 -19.78 11.26
C MET A 1 13.56 -19.09 11.52
N GLY A 2 12.74 -19.54 12.49
CA GLY A 2 11.43 -18.92 12.80
C GLY A 2 11.47 -17.49 13.37
N VAL A 3 12.35 -17.23 14.34
CA VAL A 3 12.41 -15.94 15.07
C VAL A 3 12.80 -14.75 14.16
N VAL A 4 13.70 -14.98 13.20
CA VAL A 4 14.13 -13.95 12.24
C VAL A 4 12.99 -13.61 11.28
N LYS A 5 12.21 -14.61 10.84
CA LYS A 5 11.06 -14.41 9.97
C LYS A 5 9.95 -13.63 10.69
N THR A 6 9.67 -13.96 11.97
CA THR A 6 8.69 -13.23 12.78
C THR A 6 9.13 -11.79 13.07
N LEU A 7 10.41 -11.54 13.35
CA LEU A 7 10.95 -10.19 13.50
C LEU A 7 10.83 -9.37 12.21
N LYS A 8 11.12 -9.99 11.05
CA LYS A 8 10.95 -9.37 9.74
C LYS A 8 9.48 -8.97 9.51
N SER A 9 8.53 -9.86 9.81
CA SER A 9 7.10 -9.59 9.68
C SER A 9 6.59 -8.51 10.65
N ILE A 10 7.03 -8.49 11.91
CA ILE A 10 6.66 -7.43 12.87
C ILE A 10 7.22 -6.09 12.40
N ARG A 11 8.48 -6.05 12.00
CA ARG A 11 9.09 -4.85 11.42
C ARG A 11 8.31 -4.41 10.20
N GLU A 12 7.98 -5.31 9.28
CA GLU A 12 7.22 -4.97 8.07
C GLU A 12 5.80 -4.53 8.36
N PHE A 13 5.21 -4.92 9.48
CA PHE A 13 3.90 -4.45 9.90
C PHE A 13 3.92 -2.98 10.35
N PHE A 14 4.96 -2.56 11.09
CA PHE A 14 5.11 -1.17 11.53
C PHE A 14 5.85 -0.29 10.52
N TRP A 15 6.88 -0.83 9.90
CA TRP A 15 7.83 -0.14 9.04
C TRP A 15 8.15 -0.96 7.78
N PRO A 16 7.38 -0.77 6.68
CA PRO A 16 7.70 -1.44 5.43
C PRO A 16 9.02 -0.88 4.92
N LEU A 17 9.86 -1.76 4.40
CA LEU A 17 11.11 -1.40 3.73
C LEU A 17 11.03 -1.92 2.31
N LEU A 18 11.53 -1.11 1.37
CA LEU A 18 11.82 -1.63 0.04
C LEU A 18 12.92 -2.68 0.21
N ASP A 19 12.70 -3.87 -0.32
CA ASP A 19 13.82 -4.78 -0.52
C ASP A 19 14.81 -4.09 -1.48
N PRO A 20 16.13 -4.24 -1.24
CA PRO A 20 17.12 -3.68 -2.15
C PRO A 20 16.87 -4.26 -3.53
N LEU A 21 16.77 -3.39 -4.53
CA LEU A 21 16.66 -3.81 -5.92
C LEU A 21 17.93 -4.59 -6.24
N ASP A 22 17.80 -5.86 -6.58
CA ASP A 22 18.92 -6.61 -7.13
C ASP A 22 19.50 -5.81 -8.30
N GLU A 23 20.81 -5.65 -8.32
CA GLU A 23 21.52 -5.04 -9.44
C GLU A 23 21.48 -6.01 -10.64
N VAL A 24 20.29 -6.26 -11.16
CA VAL A 24 20.12 -6.99 -12.40
C VAL A 24 20.65 -6.07 -13.49
N SER A 25 21.86 -6.39 -13.96
CA SER A 25 22.41 -5.82 -15.18
C SER A 25 21.50 -6.24 -16.31
N ILE A 26 20.80 -5.27 -16.91
CA ILE A 26 19.94 -5.54 -18.07
C ILE A 26 20.87 -6.00 -19.20
N ARG A 27 20.76 -7.27 -19.61
CA ARG A 27 21.46 -7.78 -20.79
C ARG A 27 20.99 -6.96 -21.99
N GLN A 28 21.92 -6.26 -22.62
CA GLN A 28 21.66 -5.62 -23.91
C GLN A 28 21.70 -6.70 -24.98
N ILE A 29 20.67 -6.74 -25.81
CA ILE A 29 20.65 -7.61 -26.98
C ILE A 29 21.29 -6.91 -28.17
N THR A 30 21.91 -7.70 -29.03
CA THR A 30 22.45 -7.28 -30.32
C THR A 30 21.64 -7.93 -31.44
N ILE A 31 21.92 -7.55 -32.69
CA ILE A 31 21.25 -8.13 -33.87
C ILE A 31 21.53 -9.64 -33.93
N GLU A 32 22.70 -10.08 -33.50
CA GLU A 32 23.13 -11.49 -33.51
C GLU A 32 22.36 -12.35 -32.50
N ASP A 33 21.80 -11.74 -31.45
CA ASP A 33 20.98 -12.44 -30.45
C ASP A 33 19.56 -12.74 -30.97
N CYS A 34 19.15 -12.12 -32.08
CA CYS A 34 17.80 -12.17 -32.60
C CYS A 34 17.69 -13.06 -33.85
N LYS A 35 16.64 -13.90 -33.90
CA LYS A 35 16.25 -14.64 -35.11
C LYS A 35 15.15 -13.85 -35.83
N PHE A 36 15.53 -13.03 -36.80
CA PHE A 36 14.58 -12.21 -37.54
C PHE A 36 13.86 -13.02 -38.62
N ASN A 37 12.54 -12.82 -38.71
CA ASN A 37 11.74 -13.17 -39.87
C ASN A 37 11.36 -11.87 -40.59
N ASP A 38 11.83 -11.65 -41.82
CA ASP A 38 11.67 -10.37 -42.52
C ASP A 38 10.20 -9.97 -42.74
N ASP A 39 9.29 -10.94 -42.81
CA ASP A 39 7.85 -10.73 -42.95
C ASP A 39 7.19 -10.23 -41.65
N GLU A 40 7.82 -10.46 -40.49
CA GLU A 40 7.26 -10.15 -39.16
C GLU A 40 7.83 -8.86 -38.55
N ILE A 41 8.94 -8.33 -39.08
CA ILE A 41 9.65 -7.17 -38.50
C ILE A 41 8.73 -5.94 -38.34
N ASP A 42 7.83 -5.70 -39.29
CA ASP A 42 6.90 -4.56 -39.21
C ASP A 42 5.87 -4.75 -38.09
N MET A 43 5.44 -5.99 -37.83
CA MET A 43 4.60 -6.32 -36.68
C MET A 43 5.37 -6.16 -35.36
N GLU A 44 6.62 -6.63 -35.29
CA GLU A 44 7.47 -6.51 -34.11
C GLU A 44 7.77 -5.06 -33.75
N LEU A 45 8.08 -4.22 -34.75
CA LEU A 45 8.29 -2.79 -34.57
C LEU A 45 7.04 -2.10 -34.03
N LYS A 46 5.87 -2.40 -34.61
CA LYS A 46 4.59 -1.88 -34.13
C LYS A 46 4.33 -2.28 -32.69
N TYR A 47 4.56 -3.55 -32.34
CA TYR A 47 4.43 -4.04 -30.97
C TYR A 47 5.36 -3.31 -29.99
N LEU A 48 6.61 -3.05 -30.38
CA LEU A 48 7.55 -2.28 -29.55
C LEU A 48 7.11 -0.83 -29.36
N GLU A 49 6.54 -0.20 -30.39
CA GLU A 49 5.99 1.15 -30.29
C GLU A 49 4.77 1.20 -29.35
N ASP A 50 3.84 0.26 -29.49
CA ASP A 50 2.69 0.11 -28.60
C ASP A 50 3.12 -0.14 -27.15
N ASN A 51 4.10 -1.03 -26.93
CA ASN A 51 4.65 -1.31 -25.61
C ASN A 51 5.36 -0.08 -25.02
N LYS A 52 6.15 0.65 -25.82
CA LYS A 52 6.79 1.91 -25.40
C LYS A 52 5.74 2.92 -24.95
N ARG A 53 4.65 3.08 -25.72
CA ARG A 53 3.56 3.98 -25.38
C ARG A 53 2.87 3.57 -24.08
N SER A 54 2.59 2.28 -23.91
CA SER A 54 2.01 1.74 -22.68
C SER A 54 2.89 2.02 -21.44
N GLU A 55 4.21 1.85 -21.56
CA GLU A 55 5.17 2.18 -20.50
C GLU A 55 5.22 3.68 -20.18
N GLU A 56 5.17 4.54 -21.21
CA GLU A 56 5.09 5.99 -21.01
C GLU A 56 3.80 6.40 -20.32
N ASP A 57 2.67 5.78 -20.65
CA ASP A 57 1.39 6.03 -20.00
C ASP A 57 1.39 5.52 -18.55
N ARG A 58 1.95 4.33 -18.28
CA ARG A 58 2.15 3.82 -16.92
C ARG A 58 2.99 4.78 -16.07
N LYS A 59 4.06 5.34 -16.63
CA LYS A 59 4.89 6.37 -15.97
C LYS A 59 4.05 7.61 -15.63
N LYS A 60 3.33 8.17 -16.60
CA LYS A 60 2.49 9.37 -16.40
C LYS A 60 1.42 9.12 -15.33
N GLU A 61 0.81 7.94 -15.33
CA GLU A 61 -0.20 7.55 -14.34
C GLU A 61 0.39 7.53 -12.92
N VAL A 62 1.56 6.90 -12.75
CA VAL A 62 2.26 6.83 -11.46
C VAL A 62 2.68 8.21 -10.96
N GLU A 63 3.20 9.07 -11.85
CA GLU A 63 3.58 10.45 -11.51
C GLU A 63 2.35 11.32 -11.17
N SER A 64 1.23 11.13 -11.88
CA SER A 64 -0.05 11.80 -11.58
C SER A 64 -0.58 11.38 -10.21
N LYS A 65 -0.62 10.07 -9.92
CA LYS A 65 -1.00 9.53 -8.61
C LYS A 65 -0.13 10.08 -7.49
N ALA A 66 1.19 10.11 -7.67
CA ALA A 66 2.11 10.67 -6.69
C ALA A 66 1.85 12.15 -6.41
N THR A 67 1.55 12.94 -7.45
CA THR A 67 1.23 14.37 -7.32
C THR A 67 -0.04 14.60 -6.49
N ILE A 68 -1.10 13.84 -6.77
CA ILE A 68 -2.36 13.88 -6.00
C ILE A 68 -2.09 13.52 -4.53
N PHE A 69 -1.33 12.44 -4.31
CA PHE A 69 -1.01 11.94 -2.98
C PHE A 69 -0.23 12.95 -2.15
N ILE A 70 0.76 13.65 -2.73
CA ILE A 70 1.50 14.71 -2.04
C ILE A 70 0.54 15.80 -1.51
N GLY A 71 -0.41 16.24 -2.35
CA GLY A 71 -1.41 17.23 -1.96
C GLY A 71 -2.32 16.74 -0.83
N THR A 72 -2.91 15.55 -1.00
CA THR A 72 -3.82 14.97 0.00
C THR A 72 -3.11 14.72 1.34
N PHE A 73 -1.89 14.17 1.32
CA PHE A 73 -1.14 13.87 2.53
C PHE A 73 -0.68 15.13 3.25
N ALA A 74 -0.32 16.20 2.52
CA ALA A 74 0.04 17.48 3.13
C ALA A 74 -1.15 18.10 3.89
N VAL A 75 -2.35 18.06 3.30
CA VAL A 75 -3.58 18.54 3.96
C VAL A 75 -3.89 17.70 5.19
N ALA A 76 -3.90 16.37 5.07
CA ALA A 76 -4.15 15.47 6.19
C ALA A 76 -3.14 15.67 7.34
N THR A 77 -1.86 15.84 7.00
CA THR A 77 -0.79 16.10 7.98
C THR A 77 -1.03 17.42 8.72
N THR A 78 -1.42 18.48 8.02
CA THR A 78 -1.69 19.79 8.62
C THR A 78 -2.86 19.73 9.61
N VAL A 79 -3.95 19.05 9.23
CA VAL A 79 -5.12 18.85 10.11
C VAL A 79 -4.71 18.08 11.36
N LEU A 80 -3.97 16.98 11.21
CA LEU A 80 -3.51 16.17 12.33
C LEU A 80 -2.56 16.93 13.26
N ILE A 81 -1.65 17.76 12.72
CA ILE A 81 -0.78 18.61 13.54
C ILE A 81 -1.60 19.62 14.35
N ASN A 82 -2.63 20.23 13.75
CA ASN A 82 -3.47 21.18 14.47
C ASN A 82 -4.28 20.50 15.58
N MET A 83 -4.86 19.32 15.30
CA MET A 83 -5.52 18.50 16.32
C MET A 83 -4.53 18.08 17.42
N ALA A 84 -3.32 17.64 17.04
CA ALA A 84 -2.26 17.27 17.99
C ALA A 84 -1.97 18.40 18.98
N LYS A 85 -1.87 19.63 18.48
CA LYS A 85 -1.63 20.83 19.29
C LYS A 85 -2.75 21.03 20.33
N GLU A 86 -4.01 20.95 19.92
CA GLU A 86 -5.14 21.09 20.83
C GLU A 86 -5.10 20.05 21.95
N PHE A 87 -4.75 18.81 21.64
CA PHE A 87 -4.58 17.78 22.66
C PHE A 87 -3.39 18.07 23.57
N ILE A 88 -2.19 18.22 23.03
CA ILE A 88 -0.94 18.38 23.81
C ILE A 88 -1.02 19.55 24.79
N PHE A 89 -1.63 20.68 24.39
CA PHE A 89 -1.73 21.87 25.23
C PHE A 89 -3.03 21.96 26.03
N SER A 90 -3.91 20.95 25.96
CA SER A 90 -5.13 20.93 26.77
C SER A 90 -4.83 20.62 28.23
N PRO A 91 -5.31 21.43 29.19
CA PRO A 91 -5.13 21.19 30.62
C PRO A 91 -5.86 19.92 31.11
N ILE A 92 -6.75 19.33 30.31
CA ILE A 92 -7.49 18.09 30.60
C ILE A 92 -6.54 16.87 30.59
N LEU A 93 -5.35 16.97 30.00
CA LEU A 93 -4.46 15.81 29.86
C LEU A 93 -3.65 15.43 31.12
N GLN A 94 -3.77 16.16 32.23
CA GLN A 94 -2.80 16.07 33.34
C GLN A 94 -2.84 14.79 34.18
N THR A 95 -3.78 13.87 34.02
CA THR A 95 -3.97 12.80 35.05
C THR A 95 -4.24 11.38 34.59
N GLU A 96 -4.23 11.03 33.29
CA GLU A 96 -4.55 9.64 32.87
C GLU A 96 -3.56 9.04 31.85
N SER A 97 -3.21 7.76 32.06
CA SER A 97 -2.31 6.98 31.20
C SER A 97 -2.76 6.91 29.72
N LEU A 98 -4.07 7.04 29.48
CA LEU A 98 -4.71 7.10 28.17
C LEU A 98 -4.21 8.28 27.32
N ASN A 99 -3.80 9.39 27.95
CA ASN A 99 -3.37 10.61 27.27
C ASN A 99 -2.02 10.45 26.57
N TYR A 100 -1.07 9.73 27.20
CA TYR A 100 0.22 9.43 26.59
C TYR A 100 0.09 8.53 25.36
N ALA A 101 -0.84 7.56 25.40
CA ALA A 101 -1.11 6.68 24.27
C ALA A 101 -1.70 7.43 23.07
N VAL A 102 -2.62 8.36 23.30
CA VAL A 102 -3.20 9.22 22.24
C VAL A 102 -2.12 10.09 21.60
N VAL A 103 -1.30 10.77 22.40
CA VAL A 103 -0.19 11.61 21.88
C VAL A 103 0.79 10.77 21.05
N LEU A 104 1.12 9.56 21.51
CA LEU A 104 2.00 8.65 20.78
C LEU A 104 1.38 8.22 19.45
N LEU A 105 0.09 7.87 19.39
CA LEU A 105 -0.59 7.50 18.15
C LEU A 105 -0.66 8.66 17.15
N ILE A 106 -0.91 9.88 17.63
CA ILE A 106 -0.89 11.08 16.79
C ILE A 106 0.51 11.28 16.19
N ALA A 107 1.56 11.21 17.02
CA ALA A 107 2.94 11.34 16.56
C ALA A 107 3.31 10.26 15.53
N LEU A 108 2.93 8.99 15.78
CA LEU A 108 3.14 7.90 14.81
C LEU A 108 2.42 8.15 13.49
N THR A 109 1.17 8.63 13.54
CA THR A 109 0.39 8.93 12.34
C THR A 109 1.07 10.03 11.51
N ILE A 110 1.54 11.10 12.15
CA ILE A 110 2.27 12.19 11.47
C ILE A 110 3.55 11.65 10.83
N ILE A 111 4.31 10.81 11.53
CA ILE A 111 5.54 10.20 10.99
C ILE A 111 5.22 9.36 9.74
N TYR A 112 4.16 8.55 9.77
CA TYR A 112 3.76 7.74 8.61
C TYR A 112 3.37 8.60 7.41
N LEU A 113 2.60 9.68 7.61
CA LEU A 113 2.24 10.59 6.53
C LEU A 113 3.47 11.33 5.96
N CYS A 114 4.38 11.80 6.81
CA CYS A 114 5.64 12.40 6.35
C CYS A 114 6.48 11.41 5.53
N ARG A 115 6.55 10.14 5.94
CA ARG A 115 7.23 9.09 5.17
C ARG A 115 6.53 8.83 3.84
N ALA A 116 5.21 8.75 3.82
CA ALA A 116 4.43 8.58 2.59
C ALA A 116 4.70 9.73 1.60
N ILE A 117 4.74 10.98 2.07
CA ILE A 117 5.10 12.16 1.27
C ILE A 117 6.53 12.03 0.72
N GLN A 118 7.50 11.64 1.54
CA GLN A 118 8.89 11.47 1.07
C GLN A 118 8.99 10.44 -0.06
N TYR A 119 8.27 9.33 0.03
CA TYR A 119 8.24 8.31 -1.02
C TYR A 119 7.50 8.80 -2.28
N ALA A 120 6.38 9.51 -2.14
CA ALA A 120 5.69 10.12 -3.27
C ALA A 120 6.56 11.16 -4.01
N ILE A 121 7.34 11.97 -3.28
CA ILE A 121 8.32 12.88 -3.89
C ILE A 121 9.42 12.10 -4.63
N ARG A 122 9.90 10.97 -4.08
CA ARG A 122 10.88 10.11 -4.75
C ARG A 122 10.34 9.50 -6.05
N THR A 123 9.04 9.21 -6.13
CA THR A 123 8.37 8.80 -7.36
C THR A 123 8.47 9.87 -8.45
N LEU A 124 8.38 11.15 -8.09
CA LEU A 124 8.49 12.27 -9.04
C LEU A 124 9.93 12.60 -9.44
N LYS A 125 10.93 12.09 -8.72
CA LYS A 125 12.35 12.39 -9.00
C LYS A 125 12.68 12.08 -10.47
N ARG A 126 13.41 13.00 -11.12
CA ARG A 126 13.87 12.82 -12.50
C ARG A 126 14.77 11.59 -12.59
N ARG A 127 14.53 10.77 -13.62
CA ARG A 127 15.29 9.55 -13.94
C ARG A 127 15.86 9.63 -15.35
N ASN A 128 16.83 8.77 -15.62
CA ASN A 128 17.53 8.70 -16.90
C ASN A 128 16.75 7.80 -17.85
N TYR A 129 15.96 8.40 -18.72
CA TYR A 129 15.24 7.69 -19.76
C TYR A 129 16.02 7.72 -21.07
N ASN A 130 16.06 6.58 -21.74
CA ASN A 130 16.63 6.41 -23.06
C ASN A 130 15.53 6.59 -24.11
N THR A 131 15.77 7.45 -25.09
CA THR A 131 14.90 7.63 -26.25
C THR A 131 15.71 7.43 -27.52
N LEU A 132 15.10 6.80 -28.52
CA LEU A 132 15.67 6.75 -29.87
C LEU A 132 15.55 8.16 -30.45
N GLY A 133 16.67 8.85 -30.59
CA GLY A 133 16.77 10.07 -31.39
C GLY A 133 16.77 9.74 -32.88
N PHE A 134 17.10 10.72 -33.73
CA PHE A 134 17.32 10.44 -35.14
C PHE A 134 18.73 9.83 -35.32
N PRO A 135 18.86 8.52 -35.62
CA PRO A 135 20.15 7.86 -35.63
C PRO A 135 20.89 8.07 -36.97
N ASP A 136 22.22 8.17 -36.92
CA ASP A 136 23.06 8.43 -38.10
C ASP A 136 22.93 7.34 -39.19
N PHE A 137 22.62 6.10 -38.80
CA PHE A 137 22.39 5.02 -39.76
C PHE A 137 21.11 5.21 -40.60
N MET A 138 20.20 6.12 -40.23
CA MET A 138 19.07 6.50 -41.08
C MET A 138 19.53 7.27 -42.31
N LEU A 139 20.60 8.06 -42.19
CA LEU A 139 21.14 8.92 -43.25
C LEU A 139 22.08 8.18 -44.22
N THR A 140 22.55 7.00 -43.85
CA THR A 140 23.45 6.18 -44.68
C THR A 140 22.68 5.05 -45.38
N GLU A 141 23.20 4.51 -46.48
CA GLU A 141 22.66 3.31 -47.14
C GLU A 141 23.00 2.03 -46.34
N ALA A 142 22.65 2.01 -45.06
CA ALA A 142 22.84 0.84 -44.21
C ALA A 142 21.84 -0.27 -44.60
N MET A 143 22.33 -1.48 -44.79
CA MET A 143 21.50 -2.69 -44.87
C MET A 143 20.79 -2.94 -43.53
N ASP A 144 19.58 -3.50 -43.56
CA ASP A 144 18.83 -3.93 -42.38
C ASP A 144 18.46 -2.84 -41.35
N LYS A 145 18.19 -1.60 -41.78
CA LYS A 145 17.78 -0.48 -40.90
C LYS A 145 16.67 -0.85 -39.92
N LYS A 146 15.66 -1.60 -40.37
CA LYS A 146 14.53 -2.01 -39.52
C LYS A 146 14.97 -2.89 -38.34
N LYS A 147 15.88 -3.85 -38.58
CA LYS A 147 16.44 -4.74 -37.54
C LYS A 147 17.27 -3.94 -36.52
N GLN A 148 18.04 -2.96 -36.98
CA GLN A 148 18.81 -2.07 -36.11
C GLN A 148 17.89 -1.23 -35.21
N ILE A 149 16.84 -0.62 -35.78
CA ILE A 149 15.84 0.16 -35.02
C ILE A 149 15.20 -0.71 -33.95
N LEU A 150 14.79 -1.93 -34.31
CA LEU A 150 14.14 -2.88 -33.41
C LEU A 150 15.01 -3.17 -32.18
N VAL A 151 16.27 -3.53 -32.37
CA VAL A 151 17.21 -3.85 -31.28
C VAL A 151 17.47 -2.65 -30.38
N ILE A 152 17.70 -1.47 -30.96
CA ILE A 152 17.98 -0.25 -30.18
C ILE A 152 16.73 0.15 -29.38
N GLN A 153 15.55 0.10 -30.00
CA GLN A 153 14.29 0.42 -29.35
C GLN A 153 13.96 -0.56 -28.23
N TYR A 154 14.17 -1.86 -28.43
CA TYR A 154 14.02 -2.87 -27.39
C TYR A 154 14.92 -2.57 -26.18
N ASN A 155 16.22 -2.33 -26.41
CA ASN A 155 17.18 -2.05 -25.34
C ASN A 155 16.82 -0.77 -24.58
N ALA A 156 16.36 0.27 -25.29
CA ALA A 156 15.87 1.50 -24.68
C ALA A 156 14.63 1.27 -23.82
N ILE A 157 13.64 0.51 -24.31
CA ILE A 157 12.44 0.15 -23.57
C ILE A 157 12.81 -0.63 -22.30
N LYS A 158 13.66 -1.65 -22.39
CA LYS A 158 14.06 -2.45 -21.23
C LYS A 158 14.75 -1.60 -20.16
N LYS A 159 15.62 -0.68 -20.56
CA LYS A 159 16.26 0.25 -19.63
C LYS A 159 15.26 1.20 -18.97
N ASN A 160 14.31 1.71 -19.75
CA ASN A 160 13.25 2.58 -19.22
C ASN A 160 12.30 1.83 -18.27
N GLN A 161 11.97 0.57 -18.56
CA GLN A 161 11.15 -0.28 -17.69
C GLN A 161 11.74 -0.38 -16.29
N LYS A 162 13.07 -0.56 -16.17
CA LYS A 162 13.74 -0.57 -14.86
C LYS A 162 13.56 0.74 -14.10
N GLU A 163 13.74 1.88 -14.76
CA GLU A 163 13.56 3.19 -14.14
C GLU A 163 12.10 3.48 -13.76
N ILE A 164 11.14 3.02 -14.58
CA ILE A 164 9.70 3.13 -14.29
C ILE A 164 9.33 2.25 -13.11
N ASN A 165 9.84 1.02 -13.04
CA ASN A 165 9.57 0.11 -11.93
C ASN A 165 10.04 0.70 -10.60
N ILE A 166 11.22 1.33 -10.58
CA ILE A 166 11.69 2.07 -9.38
C ILE A 166 10.67 3.12 -8.93
N LYS A 167 10.02 3.84 -9.87
CA LYS A 167 8.98 4.82 -9.54
C LYS A 167 7.71 4.16 -9.02
N VAL A 168 7.30 3.05 -9.63
CA VAL A 168 6.17 2.23 -9.16
C VAL A 168 6.42 1.77 -7.73
N ASP A 169 7.60 1.22 -7.45
CA ASP A 169 7.97 0.71 -6.12
C ASP A 169 7.90 1.80 -5.05
N TYR A 170 8.41 3.01 -5.35
CA TYR A 170 8.28 4.15 -4.43
C TYR A 170 6.82 4.57 -4.23
N MET A 171 5.99 4.51 -5.28
CA MET A 171 4.56 4.81 -5.15
C MET A 171 3.84 3.77 -4.29
N THR A 172 4.14 2.48 -4.46
CA THR A 172 3.60 1.40 -3.64
C THR A 172 3.99 1.59 -2.18
N MET A 173 5.24 1.97 -1.89
CA MET A 173 5.63 2.29 -0.51
C MET A 173 4.87 3.48 0.06
N ALA A 174 4.66 4.53 -0.73
CA ALA A 174 3.86 5.68 -0.28
C ALA A 174 2.44 5.24 0.12
N GLN A 175 1.83 4.33 -0.65
CA GLN A 175 0.52 3.74 -0.35
C GLN A 175 0.54 2.90 0.93
N GLU A 176 1.55 2.05 1.13
CA GLU A 176 1.70 1.22 2.33
C GLU A 176 1.83 2.05 3.62
N TYR A 177 2.64 3.12 3.59
CA TYR A 177 2.74 4.04 4.73
C TYR A 177 1.43 4.80 4.97
N PHE A 178 0.72 5.18 3.91
CA PHE A 178 -0.57 5.82 4.04
C PHE A 178 -1.63 4.89 4.64
N GLN A 179 -1.69 3.63 4.22
CA GLN A 179 -2.61 2.64 4.77
C GLN A 179 -2.39 2.46 6.29
N ARG A 180 -1.13 2.50 6.75
CA ARG A 180 -0.82 2.47 8.18
C ARG A 180 -1.28 3.71 8.90
N ALA A 181 -1.08 4.89 8.32
CA ALA A 181 -1.60 6.14 8.87
C ALA A 181 -3.14 6.10 9.00
N VAL A 182 -3.85 5.59 8.00
CA VAL A 182 -5.30 5.40 8.07
C VAL A 182 -5.68 4.43 9.20
N THR A 183 -4.93 3.33 9.34
CA THR A 183 -5.14 2.35 10.41
C THR A 183 -4.93 2.96 11.80
N THR A 184 -3.89 3.79 11.98
CA THR A 184 -3.63 4.47 13.26
C THR A 184 -4.70 5.52 13.58
N VAL A 185 -5.19 6.25 12.57
CA VAL A 185 -6.34 7.16 12.74
C VAL A 185 -7.60 6.40 13.15
N LEU A 186 -7.86 5.25 12.53
CA LEU A 186 -9.01 4.41 12.91
C LEU A 186 -8.93 3.93 14.36
N LEU A 187 -7.76 3.49 14.81
CA LEU A 187 -7.53 3.13 16.21
C LEU A 187 -7.75 4.31 17.16
N LEU A 188 -7.25 5.49 16.80
CA LEU A 188 -7.44 6.73 17.56
C LEU A 188 -8.92 7.11 17.68
N THR A 189 -9.70 6.97 16.61
CA THR A 189 -11.16 7.18 16.63
C THR A 189 -11.85 6.21 17.59
N ILE A 190 -11.49 4.92 17.56
CA ILE A 190 -12.05 3.92 18.49
C ILE A 190 -11.71 4.27 19.94
N MET A 191 -10.47 4.69 20.21
CA MET A 191 -10.05 5.10 21.56
C MET A 191 -10.85 6.30 22.06
N PHE A 192 -11.06 7.31 21.22
CA PHE A 192 -11.89 8.47 21.60
C PHE A 192 -13.34 8.09 21.86
N LEU A 193 -13.92 7.23 21.01
CA LEU A 193 -15.29 6.76 21.20
C LEU A 193 -15.42 5.96 22.51
N GLY A 194 -14.45 5.09 22.81
CA GLY A 194 -14.39 4.35 24.06
C GLY A 194 -14.27 5.26 25.29
N ALA A 195 -13.38 6.26 25.23
CA ALA A 195 -13.22 7.25 26.30
C ALA A 195 -14.52 8.06 26.52
N PHE A 196 -15.17 8.47 25.44
CA PHE A 196 -16.44 9.20 25.51
C PHE A 196 -17.56 8.36 26.16
N ILE A 197 -17.65 7.08 25.83
CA ILE A 197 -18.62 6.15 26.47
C ILE A 197 -18.31 6.00 27.96
N MET A 198 -17.04 5.79 28.32
CA MET A 198 -16.61 5.63 29.72
C MET A 198 -16.84 6.88 30.57
N GLN A 199 -16.65 8.07 29.99
CA GLN A 199 -16.85 9.33 30.70
C GLN A 199 -18.34 9.64 30.93
N ASN A 200 -19.21 9.19 30.03
CA ASN A 200 -20.66 9.27 30.20
C ASN A 200 -21.19 8.14 31.07
N LYS A 201 -20.82 8.14 32.37
CA LYS A 201 -21.30 7.19 33.38
C LYS A 201 -22.83 7.04 33.38
N PHE A 202 -23.57 8.14 33.16
CA PHE A 202 -25.02 8.12 33.03
C PHE A 202 -25.53 7.18 31.91
N PHE A 203 -24.82 7.09 30.79
CA PHE A 203 -25.20 6.22 29.67
C PHE A 203 -24.85 4.75 29.96
N LEU A 204 -23.69 4.49 30.56
CA LEU A 204 -23.27 3.16 30.99
C LEU A 204 -24.18 2.61 32.10
N ASP A 205 -24.50 3.43 33.09
CA ASP A 205 -25.41 3.07 34.19
C ASP A 205 -26.82 2.82 33.66
N ASN A 206 -27.32 3.61 32.70
CA ASN A 206 -28.61 3.33 32.06
C ASN A 206 -28.60 2.03 31.25
N ILE A 207 -27.53 1.72 30.51
CA ILE A 207 -27.41 0.44 29.79
C ILE A 207 -27.32 -0.72 30.78
N LEU A 208 -26.51 -0.61 31.83
CA LEU A 208 -26.37 -1.64 32.86
C LEU A 208 -27.68 -1.87 33.61
N ASN A 209 -28.39 -0.80 33.97
CA ASN A 209 -29.70 -0.88 34.60
C ASN A 209 -30.73 -1.51 33.65
N MET A 210 -30.73 -1.16 32.36
CA MET A 210 -31.63 -1.76 31.37
C MET A 210 -31.31 -3.24 31.13
N ILE A 211 -30.02 -3.62 31.10
CA ILE A 211 -29.59 -5.02 31.02
C ILE A 211 -30.00 -5.76 32.29
N GLN A 212 -29.77 -5.19 33.47
CA GLN A 212 -30.17 -5.80 34.74
C GLN A 212 -31.68 -5.98 34.79
N GLU A 213 -32.47 -4.98 34.40
CA GLU A 213 -33.93 -5.06 34.36
C GLU A 213 -34.40 -6.15 33.39
N ILE A 214 -33.82 -6.25 32.19
CA ILE A 214 -34.12 -7.33 31.24
C ILE A 214 -33.74 -8.71 31.81
N VAL A 215 -32.56 -8.82 32.44
CA VAL A 215 -32.06 -10.06 33.07
C VAL A 215 -32.96 -10.50 34.23
N THR A 216 -33.42 -9.59 35.09
CA THR A 216 -34.28 -9.92 36.23
C THR A 216 -35.72 -10.20 35.82
N THR A 217 -36.24 -9.54 34.79
CA THR A 217 -37.66 -9.64 34.39
C THR A 217 -37.90 -10.79 33.42
N GLN A 218 -36.89 -11.17 32.62
CA GLN A 218 -36.99 -12.26 31.63
C GLN A 218 -35.74 -13.15 31.60
N THR A 219 -35.38 -13.72 32.76
CA THR A 219 -34.25 -14.66 32.93
C THR A 219 -34.20 -15.76 31.86
N ALA A 220 -35.35 -16.32 31.47
CA ALA A 220 -35.45 -17.36 30.45
C ALA A 220 -35.09 -16.85 29.04
N VAL A 221 -35.47 -15.62 28.66
CA VAL A 221 -35.21 -15.05 27.34
C VAL A 221 -33.73 -14.68 27.19
N VAL A 222 -33.12 -14.14 28.26
CA VAL A 222 -31.68 -13.85 28.27
C VAL A 222 -30.85 -15.13 28.15
N LEU A 223 -31.26 -16.22 28.82
CA LEU A 223 -30.58 -17.52 28.72
C LEU A 223 -30.65 -18.08 27.28
N VAL A 224 -31.80 -17.96 26.63
CA VAL A 224 -31.99 -18.40 25.23
C VAL A 224 -31.17 -17.55 24.25
N ILE A 225 -31.13 -16.23 24.42
CA ILE A 225 -30.31 -15.34 23.58
C ILE A 225 -28.82 -15.61 23.80
N GLY A 226 -28.39 -15.81 25.05
CA GLY A 226 -27.01 -16.16 25.39
C GLY A 226 -26.58 -17.48 24.75
N ILE A 227 -27.43 -18.51 24.83
CA ILE A 227 -27.19 -19.80 24.18
C ILE A 227 -27.14 -19.63 22.65
N ALA A 228 -28.06 -18.87 22.05
CA ALA A 228 -28.09 -18.62 20.61
C ALA A 228 -26.84 -17.89 20.10
N LEU A 229 -26.32 -16.91 20.86
CA LEU A 229 -25.07 -16.22 20.52
C LEU A 229 -23.85 -17.13 20.61
N ILE A 230 -23.80 -18.01 21.62
CA ILE A 230 -22.73 -19.02 21.73
C ILE A 230 -22.76 -19.97 20.53
N PHE A 231 -23.95 -20.46 20.14
CA PHE A 231 -24.09 -21.29 18.94
C PHE A 231 -23.69 -20.54 17.67
N LEU A 232 -24.04 -19.26 17.54
CA LEU A 232 -23.69 -18.45 16.38
C LEU A 232 -22.16 -18.23 16.29
N VAL A 233 -21.48 -18.01 17.42
CA VAL A 233 -20.01 -17.93 17.48
C VAL A 233 -19.37 -19.27 17.12
N ILE A 234 -19.91 -20.39 17.60
CA ILE A 234 -19.43 -21.74 17.24
C ILE A 234 -19.60 -22.00 15.74
N ILE A 235 -20.75 -21.62 15.16
CA ILE A 235 -21.02 -21.75 13.73
C ILE A 235 -20.03 -20.91 12.92
N ILE A 236 -19.81 -19.64 13.28
CA ILE A 236 -18.83 -18.77 12.61
C ILE A 236 -17.42 -19.35 12.72
N PHE A 237 -17.03 -19.83 13.90
CA PHE A 237 -15.73 -20.46 14.11
C PHE A 237 -15.53 -21.71 13.25
N LEU A 238 -16.55 -22.57 13.17
CA LEU A 238 -16.54 -23.75 12.30
C LEU A 238 -16.47 -23.35 10.82
N PHE A 239 -17.21 -22.33 10.40
CA PHE A 239 -17.19 -21.82 9.03
C PHE A 239 -15.82 -21.25 8.65
N CYS A 240 -15.21 -20.45 9.54
CA CYS A 240 -13.85 -19.93 9.35
C CYS A 240 -12.81 -21.05 9.31
N LYS A 241 -12.97 -22.10 10.13
CA LYS A 241 -12.06 -23.26 10.14
C LYS A 241 -12.20 -24.10 8.88
N ILE A 242 -13.43 -24.32 8.39
CA ILE A 242 -13.70 -25.02 7.12
C ILE A 242 -13.12 -24.24 5.94
N HIS A 243 -13.37 -22.94 5.85
CA HIS A 243 -12.81 -22.10 4.80
C HIS A 243 -11.27 -22.07 4.83
N SER A 244 -10.66 -22.09 6.02
CA SER A 244 -9.20 -22.20 6.19
C SER A 244 -8.66 -23.54 5.70
N LEU A 245 -9.38 -24.64 5.93
CA LEU A 245 -9.01 -25.98 5.49
C LEU A 245 -9.20 -26.17 3.98
N GLU A 246 -10.30 -25.66 3.42
CA GLU A 246 -10.58 -25.70 1.98
C GLU A 246 -9.54 -24.90 1.18
N LYS A 247 -9.09 -23.76 1.72
CA LYS A 247 -7.98 -22.98 1.14
C LYS A 247 -6.63 -23.71 1.21
N ARG A 248 -6.41 -24.58 2.19
CA ARG A 248 -5.21 -25.43 2.26
C ARG A 248 -5.28 -26.59 1.27
N ILE A 249 -6.43 -27.25 1.16
CA ILE A 249 -6.62 -28.37 0.22
C ILE A 249 -6.55 -27.89 -1.24
N ASN A 250 -7.14 -26.74 -1.56
CA ASN A 250 -7.07 -26.16 -2.92
C ASN A 250 -5.73 -25.47 -3.22
N GLY A 251 -4.90 -25.22 -2.20
CA GLY A 251 -3.55 -24.68 -2.34
C GLY A 251 -2.48 -25.74 -2.57
N ASP A 252 -2.73 -27.00 -2.18
CA ASP A 252 -1.81 -28.13 -2.38
C ASP A 252 -2.04 -28.89 -3.70
N ASN A 253 -3.08 -28.52 -4.48
CA ASN A 253 -3.43 -29.15 -5.77
C ASN A 253 -3.01 -28.33 -7.01
N ASN A 254 -2.16 -27.30 -6.85
CA ASN A 254 -1.54 -26.54 -7.96
C ASN A 254 -0.03 -26.47 -7.81
#